data_AF-A0A8S0FTF3-F1
#
_entry.id   AF-A0A8S0FTF3-F1
#
_cell.length_a   1.000
_cell.length_b   1.000
_cell.length_c   1.000
_cell.angle_alpha   90.00
_cell.angle_beta   90.00
_cell.angle_gamma   90.00
#
_symmetry.space_group_name_H-M   'P 1'
#
loop_
_entity.id
_entity.type
_entity.pdbx_description
1 polymer ?
#
loop_
_entity_poly.entity_id
_entity_poly.type
_entity_poly.pdbx_seq_one_letter_code
_entity_poly.pdbx_strand_id
1 'polypeptide(L)'
;MRTLGTAACPPYHIAFVIGGTSAETNLKTVKLASAKYYDELPTEGNEHGQAFRDVELEKELLIEAQNLGLGAQFGGKYFAHDIRVIRLPRHGASCPVGMGVSCSADRNIKAKINRQGIWIEKLEHNPGKYIPEELRKAGEGEAVRVDLNRPMKEILALHYSCRSIPFLHAYRLTARLSSVVILLTPN
;
A
#
# COMPACT_ATOMS: atom_id res chain seq x y z
N MET A 1 -6.92 -0.76 -11.46
CA MET A 1 -6.31 -1.45 -10.31
C MET A 1 -5.20 -2.43 -10.69
N ARG A 2 -5.39 -3.37 -11.62
CA ARG A 2 -4.34 -4.34 -12.02
C ARG A 2 -2.97 -3.72 -12.35
N THR A 3 -2.96 -2.55 -12.98
CA THR A 3 -1.74 -1.81 -13.35
C THR A 3 -0.90 -1.35 -12.16
N LEU A 4 -1.45 -1.26 -10.94
CA LEU A 4 -0.69 -0.98 -9.73
C LEU A 4 0.27 -2.14 -9.38
N GLY A 5 -0.14 -3.37 -9.69
CA GLY A 5 0.59 -4.58 -9.32
C GLY A 5 0.94 -4.64 -7.83
N THR A 6 2.02 -5.34 -7.51
CA THR A 6 2.52 -5.53 -6.13
C THR A 6 3.77 -4.67 -5.83
N ALA A 7 4.15 -3.78 -6.77
CA ALA A 7 5.41 -3.03 -6.72
C ALA A 7 5.47 -1.99 -5.58
N ALA A 8 4.32 -1.56 -5.05
CA ALA A 8 4.25 -0.56 -3.98
C ALA A 8 3.93 -1.18 -2.61
N CYS A 9 4.16 -2.49 -2.43
CA CYS A 9 3.94 -3.20 -1.15
C CYS A 9 2.48 -3.14 -0.67
N PRO A 10 1.55 -3.88 -1.31
CA PRO A 10 0.21 -4.11 -0.75
C PRO A 10 0.28 -4.90 0.57
N PRO A 11 -0.78 -4.85 1.41
CA PRO A 11 -2.12 -4.31 1.11
C PRO A 11 -2.19 -2.79 1.09
N TYR A 12 -2.96 -2.24 0.15
CA TYR A 12 -3.04 -0.79 -0.10
C TYR A 12 -4.23 -0.11 0.60
N HIS A 13 -4.07 1.16 0.97
CA HIS A 13 -5.19 2.11 1.07
C HIS A 13 -5.35 2.78 -0.29
N ILE A 14 -6.30 2.35 -1.12
CA ILE A 14 -6.43 2.86 -2.50
C ILE A 14 -7.38 4.06 -2.50
N ALA A 15 -6.98 5.14 -3.15
CA ALA A 15 -7.83 6.31 -3.38
C ALA A 15 -8.13 6.49 -4.86
N PHE A 16 -9.39 6.75 -5.17
CA PHE A 16 -9.88 7.22 -6.46
C PHE A 16 -10.47 8.61 -6.30
N VAL A 17 -10.17 9.49 -7.25
CA VAL A 17 -10.81 10.81 -7.33
C VAL A 17 -11.35 11.00 -8.74
N ILE A 18 -12.64 11.28 -8.83
CA ILE A 18 -13.37 11.45 -10.09
C ILE A 18 -13.83 12.90 -10.18
N GLY A 19 -13.40 13.61 -11.22
CA GLY A 19 -13.62 15.04 -11.36
C GLY A 19 -12.49 15.86 -10.74
N GLY A 20 -12.69 17.17 -10.67
CA GLY A 20 -11.68 18.15 -10.28
C GLY A 20 -11.65 19.32 -11.25
N THR A 21 -11.27 20.47 -10.73
CA THR A 21 -11.12 21.71 -11.51
C THR A 21 -9.91 21.69 -12.43
N SER A 22 -8.91 20.84 -12.12
CA SER A 22 -7.70 20.64 -12.90
C SER A 22 -7.04 19.31 -12.54
N ALA A 23 -6.03 18.90 -13.31
CA ALA A 23 -5.30 17.66 -13.06
C ALA A 23 -4.52 17.70 -11.74
N GLU A 24 -3.88 18.83 -11.43
CA GLU A 24 -3.15 19.04 -10.18
C GLU A 24 -4.07 19.04 -8.96
N THR A 25 -5.28 19.61 -9.08
CA THR A 25 -6.28 19.55 -8.00
C THR A 25 -6.75 18.11 -7.79
N ASN A 26 -7.03 17.37 -8.87
CA ASN A 26 -7.39 15.95 -8.77
C ASN A 26 -6.30 15.13 -8.06
N LEU A 27 -5.04 15.24 -8.49
CA LEU A 27 -3.93 14.48 -7.89
C LEU A 27 -3.64 14.90 -6.43
N LYS A 28 -3.79 16.18 -6.09
CA LYS A 28 -3.73 16.63 -4.69
C LYS A 28 -4.82 15.96 -3.86
N THR A 29 -6.04 15.89 -4.37
CA THR A 29 -7.14 15.21 -3.68
C THR A 29 -6.88 13.72 -3.55
N VAL A 30 -6.33 13.06 -4.58
CA VAL A 30 -5.93 11.63 -4.51
C VAL A 30 -4.94 11.41 -3.38
N LYS A 31 -3.91 12.26 -3.29
CA LYS A 31 -2.89 12.16 -2.24
C LYS A 31 -3.53 12.26 -0.85
N LEU A 32 -4.38 13.25 -0.62
CA LEU A 32 -5.03 13.47 0.67
C LEU A 32 -6.06 12.38 1.00
N ALA A 33 -6.80 11.89 0.01
CA ALA A 33 -7.74 10.78 0.16
C ALA A 33 -7.03 9.47 0.53
N SER A 34 -5.87 9.18 -0.07
CA SER A 34 -5.07 8.00 0.28
C SER A 34 -4.52 8.03 1.71
N ALA A 35 -4.40 9.23 2.28
CA ALA A 35 -4.02 9.47 3.68
C ALA A 35 -5.23 9.62 4.62
N LYS A 36 -6.45 9.27 4.15
CA LYS A 36 -7.70 9.35 4.92
C LYS A 36 -8.01 10.74 5.47
N TYR A 37 -7.45 11.78 4.86
CA TYR A 37 -7.66 13.16 5.28
C TYR A 37 -9.13 13.60 5.07
N TYR A 38 -9.79 13.00 4.09
CA TYR A 38 -11.16 13.32 3.68
C TYR A 38 -12.22 12.34 4.20
N ASP A 39 -11.92 11.59 5.26
CA ASP A 39 -12.86 10.59 5.81
C ASP A 39 -14.14 11.21 6.40
N GLU A 40 -14.13 12.50 6.69
CA GLU A 40 -15.25 13.25 7.26
C GLU A 40 -16.03 14.07 6.21
N LEU A 41 -15.76 13.91 4.91
CA LEU A 41 -16.56 14.54 3.86
C LEU A 41 -18.01 14.02 3.89
N PRO A 42 -18.99 14.83 3.41
CA PRO A 42 -20.35 14.35 3.15
C PRO A 42 -20.34 13.11 2.24
N THR A 43 -21.35 12.26 2.35
CA THR A 43 -21.48 11.05 1.51
C THR A 43 -22.38 11.24 0.29
N GLU A 44 -22.88 12.45 0.09
CA GLU A 44 -23.76 12.82 -1.02
C GLU A 44 -23.38 14.20 -1.58
N GLY A 45 -23.60 14.39 -2.88
CA GLY A 45 -23.41 15.68 -3.54
C GLY A 45 -24.54 16.67 -3.22
N ASN A 46 -24.36 17.91 -3.66
CA ASN A 46 -25.42 18.94 -3.61
C ASN A 46 -25.42 19.77 -4.90
N GLU A 47 -26.40 20.66 -5.04
CA GLU A 47 -26.57 21.53 -6.21
C GLU A 47 -25.42 22.53 -6.41
N HIS A 48 -24.64 22.80 -5.36
CA HIS A 48 -23.49 23.71 -5.40
C HIS A 48 -22.18 23.01 -5.78
N GLY A 49 -22.22 21.71 -6.07
CA GLY A 49 -21.05 20.95 -6.48
C GLY A 49 -20.08 20.66 -5.34
N GLN A 50 -20.57 20.40 -4.12
CA GLN A 50 -19.71 19.96 -3.02
C GLN A 50 -18.98 18.65 -3.35
N ALA A 51 -17.77 18.53 -2.82
CA ALA A 51 -17.06 17.25 -2.83
C ALA A 51 -17.75 16.28 -1.87
N PHE A 52 -17.81 15.00 -2.24
CA PHE A 52 -18.39 13.97 -1.39
C PHE A 52 -17.67 12.63 -1.53
N ARG A 53 -17.79 11.79 -0.50
CA ARG A 53 -17.26 10.43 -0.46
C ARG A 53 -18.31 9.44 -0.94
N ASP A 54 -18.02 8.74 -2.02
CA ASP A 54 -18.91 7.77 -2.68
C ASP A 54 -18.75 6.39 -2.04
N VAL A 55 -19.45 6.17 -0.92
CA VAL A 55 -19.33 4.98 -0.08
C VAL A 55 -19.84 3.70 -0.75
N GLU A 56 -20.74 3.82 -1.72
CA GLU A 56 -21.23 2.66 -2.47
C GLU A 56 -20.15 2.18 -3.45
N LEU A 57 -19.56 3.11 -4.22
CA LEU A 57 -18.47 2.75 -5.13
C LEU A 57 -17.21 2.28 -4.38
N GLU A 58 -16.96 2.77 -3.16
CA GLU A 58 -15.90 2.23 -2.28
C GLU A 58 -16.08 0.73 -2.01
N LYS A 59 -17.31 0.29 -1.71
CA LYS A 59 -17.62 -1.12 -1.42
C LYS A 59 -17.44 -1.98 -2.67
N GLU A 60 -17.98 -1.54 -3.80
CA GLU A 60 -17.85 -2.25 -5.08
C GLU A 60 -16.39 -2.43 -5.47
N LEU A 61 -15.59 -1.36 -5.40
CA LEU A 61 -14.17 -1.41 -5.74
C LEU A 61 -13.36 -2.26 -4.76
N LEU A 62 -13.75 -2.34 -3.49
CA LEU A 62 -13.09 -3.22 -2.53
C LEU A 62 -13.34 -4.69 -2.87
N ILE A 63 -14.55 -5.06 -3.27
CA ILE A 63 -14.88 -6.42 -3.73
C ILE A 63 -14.04 -6.74 -4.98
N GLU A 64 -13.98 -5.81 -5.94
CA GLU A 64 -13.18 -6.00 -7.15
C GLU A 64 -11.69 -6.12 -6.84
N ALA A 65 -11.16 -5.34 -5.90
CA ALA A 65 -9.78 -5.44 -5.45
C ALA A 65 -9.47 -6.83 -4.85
N GLN A 66 -10.43 -7.40 -4.10
CA GLN A 66 -10.32 -8.75 -3.53
C GLN A 66 -10.36 -9.84 -4.60
N ASN A 67 -11.14 -9.65 -5.67
CA ASN A 67 -11.27 -10.57 -6.78
C ASN A 67 -10.05 -10.57 -7.75
N LEU A 68 -9.12 -9.62 -7.61
CA LEU A 68 -7.91 -9.58 -8.45
C LEU A 68 -6.97 -10.77 -8.23
N GLY A 69 -7.03 -11.42 -7.07
CA GLY A 69 -6.19 -12.57 -6.74
C GLY A 69 -4.71 -12.26 -6.52
N LEU A 70 -4.28 -10.98 -6.59
CA LEU A 70 -2.91 -10.55 -6.33
C LEU A 70 -2.55 -10.59 -4.83
N GLY A 71 -3.54 -10.41 -3.96
CA GLY A 71 -3.41 -10.40 -2.50
C GLY A 71 -2.32 -9.48 -1.96
N ALA A 72 -1.82 -9.84 -0.77
CA ALA A 72 -0.73 -9.14 -0.10
C ALA A 72 0.61 -9.60 -0.68
N GLN A 73 0.95 -9.11 -1.87
CA GLN A 73 2.17 -9.38 -2.65
C GLN A 73 2.23 -10.75 -3.34
N PHE A 74 1.83 -11.83 -2.66
CA PHE A 74 2.02 -13.21 -3.15
C PHE A 74 0.71 -13.99 -3.32
N GLY A 75 -0.30 -13.34 -3.89
CA GLY A 75 -1.60 -13.96 -4.14
C GLY A 75 -2.57 -13.86 -2.95
N GLY A 76 -3.85 -14.04 -3.23
CA GLY A 76 -4.92 -14.06 -2.22
C GLY A 76 -5.83 -12.84 -2.24
N LYS A 77 -6.53 -12.61 -1.13
CA LYS A 77 -7.64 -11.62 -1.02
C LYS A 77 -7.18 -10.19 -0.73
N TYR A 78 -6.15 -10.02 0.09
CA TYR A 78 -5.81 -8.72 0.70
C TYR A 78 -4.93 -7.85 -0.21
N PHE A 79 -5.44 -7.49 -1.39
CA PHE A 79 -4.80 -6.50 -2.26
C PHE A 79 -4.93 -5.07 -1.71
N ALA A 80 -6.09 -4.77 -1.12
CA ALA A 80 -6.40 -3.50 -0.47
C ALA A 80 -6.89 -3.74 0.96
N HIS A 81 -6.48 -2.86 1.88
CA HIS A 81 -7.09 -2.73 3.20
C HIS A 81 -8.48 -2.10 3.09
N ASP A 82 -8.56 -1.00 2.36
CA ASP A 82 -9.79 -0.24 2.10
C ASP A 82 -9.65 0.60 0.81
N ILE A 83 -10.78 1.15 0.36
CA ILE A 83 -10.87 2.06 -0.78
C ILE A 83 -11.43 3.41 -0.27
N ARG A 84 -10.97 4.51 -0.86
CA ARG A 84 -11.59 5.83 -0.76
C ARG A 84 -11.96 6.33 -2.14
N VAL A 85 -13.20 6.81 -2.32
CA VAL A 85 -13.65 7.39 -3.58
C VAL A 85 -14.19 8.79 -3.33
N ILE A 86 -13.50 9.80 -3.84
CA ILE A 86 -13.93 11.20 -3.75
C ILE A 86 -14.46 11.68 -5.10
N ARG A 87 -15.69 12.19 -5.10
CA ARG A 87 -16.32 12.84 -6.25
C ARG A 87 -16.13 14.35 -6.12
N LEU A 88 -15.61 14.97 -7.18
CA LEU A 88 -15.39 16.40 -7.25
C LEU A 88 -16.22 17.02 -8.39
N PRO A 89 -16.60 18.31 -8.28
CA PRO A 89 -17.15 19.04 -9.42
C PRO A 89 -16.12 19.11 -10.54
N ARG A 90 -16.60 19.26 -11.77
CA ARG A 90 -15.76 19.27 -12.98
C ARG A 90 -16.35 20.21 -14.01
N HIS A 91 -15.49 20.74 -14.88
CA HIS A 91 -15.95 21.41 -16.09
C HIS A 91 -16.72 20.43 -17.00
N GLY A 92 -17.74 20.89 -17.72
CA GLY A 92 -18.59 20.03 -18.54
C GLY A 92 -17.82 19.21 -19.57
N ALA A 93 -16.78 19.81 -20.15
CA ALA A 93 -15.89 19.20 -21.14
C ALA A 93 -14.70 18.42 -20.54
N SER A 94 -14.67 18.18 -19.24
CA SER A 94 -13.52 17.54 -18.57
C SER A 94 -13.97 16.52 -17.53
N CYS A 95 -13.17 15.47 -17.33
CA CYS A 95 -13.38 14.47 -16.29
C CYS A 95 -12.02 13.84 -15.90
N PRO A 96 -11.16 14.56 -15.16
CA PRO A 96 -9.93 13.97 -14.67
C PRO A 96 -10.26 12.85 -13.68
N VAL A 97 -9.56 11.72 -13.81
CA VAL A 97 -9.67 10.58 -12.89
C VAL A 97 -8.28 10.24 -12.39
N GLY A 98 -8.12 10.28 -11.07
CA GLY A 98 -6.86 9.98 -10.42
C GLY A 98 -6.99 8.74 -9.55
N MET A 99 -5.92 7.96 -9.49
CA MET A 99 -5.79 6.78 -8.64
C MET A 99 -4.45 6.83 -7.93
N GLY A 100 -4.44 6.56 -6.63
CA GLY A 100 -3.23 6.54 -5.81
C GLY A 100 -3.36 5.57 -4.65
N VAL A 101 -2.25 5.32 -3.96
CA VAL A 101 -2.20 4.36 -2.85
C VAL A 101 -1.41 4.92 -1.67
N SER A 102 -1.80 4.54 -0.45
CA SER A 102 -0.87 4.41 0.66
C SER A 102 -0.42 2.96 0.75
N CYS A 103 0.88 2.75 0.90
CA CYS A 103 1.53 1.43 0.95
C CYS A 103 1.50 0.85 2.37
N SER A 104 2.10 -0.34 2.57
CA SER A 104 2.29 -0.90 3.93
C SER A 104 3.01 0.05 4.89
N ALA A 105 3.83 0.98 4.37
CA ALA A 105 4.46 2.03 5.15
C ALA A 105 3.56 3.28 5.20
N ASP A 106 2.33 3.12 5.70
CA ASP A 106 1.33 4.19 5.87
C ASP A 106 1.77 5.15 6.99
N ARG A 107 2.28 6.32 6.61
CA ARG A 107 3.03 7.22 7.50
C ARG A 107 2.57 8.67 7.34
N ASN A 108 1.43 8.98 7.94
CA ASN A 108 0.87 10.32 8.00
C ASN A 108 0.67 10.71 9.48
N ILE A 109 0.79 11.99 9.81
CA ILE A 109 0.54 12.49 11.17
C ILE A 109 -0.09 13.89 11.09
N LYS A 110 -1.23 14.07 11.74
CA LYS A 110 -1.88 15.38 11.88
C LYS A 110 -1.28 16.13 13.06
N ALA A 111 -1.12 17.43 12.92
CA ALA A 111 -0.72 18.31 14.01
C ALA A 111 -1.53 19.60 13.94
N LYS A 112 -1.77 20.23 15.08
CA LYS A 112 -2.43 21.54 15.18
C LYS A 112 -1.73 22.40 16.21
N ILE A 113 -1.63 23.69 15.92
CA ILE A 113 -1.16 24.71 16.85
C ILE A 113 -2.32 25.67 17.09
N ASN A 114 -2.62 25.95 18.34
CA ASN A 114 -3.66 26.90 18.73
C ASN A 114 -3.22 27.69 19.96
N ARG A 115 -4.09 28.58 20.46
CA ARG A 115 -3.78 29.42 21.64
C ARG A 115 -3.45 28.60 22.89
N GLN A 116 -3.87 27.34 22.96
CA GLN A 116 -3.61 26.45 24.10
C GLN A 116 -2.29 25.66 23.97
N GLY A 117 -1.65 25.62 22.79
CA GLY A 117 -0.36 24.95 22.61
C GLY A 117 -0.23 24.17 21.30
N ILE A 118 0.66 23.18 21.32
CA ILE A 118 1.00 22.32 20.19
C ILE A 118 0.42 20.92 20.43
N TRP A 119 -0.30 20.40 19.44
CA TRP A 119 -0.93 19.09 19.48
C TRP A 119 -0.45 18.26 18.31
N ILE A 120 -0.19 16.98 18.58
CA ILE A 120 0.21 15.99 17.58
C ILE A 120 -0.70 14.77 17.71
N GLU A 121 -1.06 14.19 16.57
CA GLU A 121 -1.87 12.98 16.51
C GLU A 121 -1.17 11.83 17.24
N LYS A 122 -1.93 11.16 18.10
CA LYS A 122 -1.45 10.03 18.89
C LYS A 122 -1.54 8.76 18.03
N LEU A 123 -0.38 8.18 17.74
CA LEU A 123 -0.29 6.88 17.07
C LEU A 123 -0.20 5.74 18.10
N GLU A 124 -0.28 4.50 17.62
CA GLU A 124 -0.11 3.32 18.44
C GLU A 124 1.35 3.16 18.91
N HIS A 125 1.56 2.98 20.22
CA HIS A 125 2.89 2.74 20.79
C HIS A 125 3.18 1.26 21.07
N ASN A 126 2.16 0.40 21.13
CA ASN A 126 2.30 -1.04 21.34
C ASN A 126 1.68 -1.83 20.17
N PRO A 127 2.31 -1.87 18.98
CA PRO A 127 1.77 -2.56 17.83
C PRO A 127 1.72 -4.09 18.00
N GLY A 128 2.53 -4.66 18.90
CA GLY A 128 2.58 -6.11 19.14
C GLY A 128 1.25 -6.71 19.59
N LYS A 129 0.35 -5.90 20.17
CA LYS A 129 -0.99 -6.34 20.57
C LYS A 129 -1.87 -6.77 19.40
N TYR A 130 -1.59 -6.30 18.18
CA TYR A 130 -2.33 -6.69 16.97
C TYR A 130 -1.85 -8.00 16.36
N ILE A 131 -0.76 -8.58 16.87
CA ILE A 131 -0.27 -9.89 16.46
C ILE A 131 -1.07 -10.96 17.23
N PRO A 132 -1.81 -11.84 16.55
CA PRO A 132 -2.48 -12.98 17.18
C PRO A 132 -1.50 -13.83 17.99
N GLU A 133 -1.92 -14.35 19.14
CA GLU A 133 -1.04 -15.05 20.09
C GLU A 133 -0.30 -16.22 19.43
N GLU A 134 -1.01 -16.97 18.60
CA GLU A 134 -0.51 -18.10 17.82
C GLU A 134 0.63 -17.73 16.85
N LEU A 135 0.71 -16.46 16.41
CA LEU A 135 1.72 -15.94 15.49
C LEU A 135 2.85 -15.17 16.19
N ARG A 136 2.81 -15.01 17.52
CA ARG A 136 3.85 -14.26 18.25
C ARG A 136 5.16 -15.02 18.36
N LYS A 137 5.13 -16.35 18.22
CA LYS A 137 6.33 -17.18 18.16
C LYS A 137 6.83 -17.19 16.72
N ALA A 138 8.00 -16.61 16.49
CA ALA A 138 8.66 -16.69 15.20
C ALA A 138 8.95 -18.16 14.87
N GLY A 139 8.26 -18.69 13.87
CA GLY A 139 8.59 -19.94 13.21
C GLY A 139 8.89 -19.63 11.76
N GLU A 140 10.07 -20.03 11.28
CA GLU A 140 10.30 -20.11 9.85
C GLU A 140 9.32 -21.17 9.32
N GLY A 141 8.46 -20.81 8.36
CA GLY A 141 7.59 -21.78 7.71
C GLY A 141 8.40 -22.87 6.98
N GLU A 142 7.75 -23.73 6.21
CA GLU A 142 8.44 -24.71 5.35
C GLU A 142 9.17 -24.02 4.19
N ALA A 143 10.29 -23.36 4.50
CA ALA A 143 11.13 -22.68 3.53
C ALA A 143 12.33 -23.57 3.16
N VAL A 144 12.64 -23.62 1.87
CA VAL A 144 13.81 -24.39 1.40
C VAL A 144 15.06 -23.55 1.63
N ARG A 145 15.96 -24.04 2.49
CA ARG A 145 17.23 -23.35 2.74
C ARG A 145 18.15 -23.46 1.52
N VAL A 146 18.58 -22.32 1.00
CA VAL A 146 19.53 -22.20 -0.12
C VAL A 146 20.79 -21.54 0.39
N ASP A 147 21.91 -22.25 0.30
CA ASP A 147 23.24 -21.71 0.59
C ASP A 147 23.79 -20.97 -0.63
N LEU A 148 23.96 -19.65 -0.49
CA LEU A 148 24.48 -18.78 -1.54
C LEU A 148 26.02 -18.79 -1.64
N ASN A 149 26.73 -19.50 -0.75
CA ASN A 149 28.18 -19.67 -0.84
C ASN A 149 28.61 -20.77 -1.83
N ARG A 150 27.65 -21.43 -2.50
CA ARG A 150 27.93 -22.46 -3.51
C ARG A 150 28.22 -21.84 -4.89
N PRO A 151 28.85 -22.57 -5.82
CA PRO A 151 28.99 -22.11 -7.20
C PRO A 151 27.63 -21.77 -7.84
N MET A 152 27.55 -20.66 -8.60
CA MET A 152 26.29 -20.18 -9.20
C MET A 152 25.52 -21.23 -10.00
N LYS A 153 26.23 -22.16 -10.66
CA LYS A 153 25.60 -23.28 -11.39
C LYS A 153 24.77 -24.18 -10.47
N GLU A 154 25.25 -24.44 -9.26
CA GLU A 154 24.57 -25.28 -8.27
C GLU A 154 23.40 -24.55 -7.63
N ILE A 155 23.55 -23.25 -7.34
CA ILE A 155 22.47 -22.40 -6.82
C ILE A 155 21.31 -22.34 -7.82
N LEU A 156 21.61 -22.11 -9.11
CA LEU A 156 20.60 -22.08 -10.16
C LEU A 156 19.90 -23.43 -10.33
N ALA A 157 20.65 -24.54 -10.32
CA ALA A 157 20.08 -25.89 -10.42
C ALA A 157 19.07 -26.16 -9.29
N LEU A 158 19.43 -25.79 -8.04
CA LEU A 158 18.52 -25.91 -6.90
C LEU A 158 17.31 -24.98 -7.06
N HIS A 159 17.50 -23.73 -7.46
CA HIS A 159 16.42 -22.76 -7.62
C HIS A 159 15.39 -23.19 -8.68
N TYR A 160 15.82 -23.66 -9.86
CA TYR A 160 14.91 -24.13 -10.91
C TYR A 160 14.11 -25.37 -10.53
N SER A 161 14.62 -26.17 -9.59
CA SER A 161 13.91 -27.33 -9.04
C SER A 161 12.91 -26.98 -7.93
N CYS A 162 13.04 -25.79 -7.33
CA CYS A 162 12.28 -25.36 -6.16
C CYS A 162 11.00 -24.62 -6.59
N ARG A 163 9.82 -25.20 -6.30
CA ARG A 163 8.52 -24.54 -6.48
C ARG A 163 8.02 -23.81 -5.22
N SER A 164 8.76 -23.88 -4.13
CA SER A 164 8.43 -23.33 -2.81
C SER A 164 9.27 -22.10 -2.47
N ILE A 165 8.88 -21.38 -1.42
CA ILE A 165 9.52 -20.15 -0.94
C ILE A 165 10.93 -20.49 -0.43
N PRO A 166 12.01 -19.94 -1.03
CA PRO A 166 13.36 -20.21 -0.58
C PRO A 166 13.78 -19.28 0.56
N PHE A 167 14.51 -19.83 1.54
CA PHE A 167 15.24 -19.08 2.54
C PHE A 167 16.71 -18.98 2.12
N LEU A 168 17.15 -17.80 1.69
CA LEU A 168 18.50 -17.61 1.16
C LEU A 168 19.46 -17.18 2.27
N HIS A 169 20.54 -17.92 2.45
CA HIS A 169 21.57 -17.68 3.45
C HIS A 169 22.91 -17.41 2.77
N ALA A 170 23.66 -16.40 3.26
CA ALA A 170 25.00 -15.94 2.85
C ALA A 170 25.07 -14.59 2.09
N TYR A 171 26.27 -14.26 1.57
CA TYR A 171 26.66 -12.96 1.03
C TYR A 171 25.75 -12.50 -0.13
N ARG A 172 25.34 -11.23 -0.11
CA ARG A 172 24.52 -10.64 -1.17
C ARG A 172 25.13 -9.34 -1.68
N LEU A 173 25.35 -9.29 -3.00
CA LEU A 173 25.59 -8.03 -3.68
C LEU A 173 24.26 -7.29 -3.82
N THR A 174 24.21 -6.02 -3.43
CA THR A 174 23.00 -5.22 -3.49
C THR A 174 23.23 -4.05 -4.43
N ALA A 175 22.42 -3.89 -5.46
CA ALA A 175 22.53 -2.76 -6.38
C ALA A 175 21.15 -2.16 -6.69
N ARG A 176 21.09 -0.83 -6.81
CA ARG A 176 19.89 -0.07 -7.22
C ARG A 176 20.32 1.08 -8.14
N LEU A 177 19.34 1.88 -8.61
CA LEU A 177 19.48 2.90 -9.67
C LEU A 177 20.75 3.77 -9.62
N SER A 178 21.33 4.05 -8.44
CA SER A 178 22.48 4.93 -8.28
C SER A 178 23.74 4.27 -7.70
N SER A 179 23.76 2.98 -7.36
CA SER A 179 24.93 2.37 -6.70
C SER A 179 24.88 0.84 -6.56
N VAL A 180 26.08 0.25 -6.42
CA VAL A 180 26.35 -1.13 -5.99
C VAL A 180 26.95 -1.09 -4.58
N VAL A 181 26.31 -1.72 -3.61
CA VAL A 181 26.77 -1.89 -2.22
C VAL A 181 26.89 -3.38 -1.93
N ILE A 182 28.08 -3.83 -1.53
CA ILE A 182 28.31 -5.20 -1.05
C ILE A 182 27.85 -5.23 0.42
N LEU A 183 26.76 -5.94 0.72
CA LEU A 183 26.33 -6.17 2.09
C LEU A 183 26.86 -7.53 2.54
N LEU A 184 27.77 -7.51 3.52
CA LEU A 184 28.25 -8.71 4.20
C LEU A 184 27.30 -9.02 5.35
N THR A 185 26.58 -10.14 5.29
CA THR A 185 25.85 -10.66 6.45
C THR A 185 26.84 -11.40 7.36
N PRO A 186 26.95 -11.07 8.66
CA PRO A 186 27.76 -11.86 9.58
C PRO A 186 27.18 -13.28 9.74
N ASN A 187 28.09 -14.25 9.86
CA ASN A 187 27.79 -15.68 10.08
C ASN A 187 27.03 -15.92 11.39
#